data_AF-A0A2R5GST9-F1
#
_entry.id   AF-A0A2R5GST9-F1
#
_cell.length_a   1.000
_cell.length_b   1.000
_cell.length_c   1.000
_cell.angle_alpha   90.00
_cell.angle_beta   90.00
_cell.angle_gamma   90.00
#
_symmetry.space_group_name_H-M   'P 1'
#
loop_
_entity.id
_entity.type
_entity.pdbx_description
1 polymer ?
#
loop_
_entity_poly.entity_id
_entity_poly.type
_entity_poly.pdbx_seq_one_letter_code
_entity_poly.pdbx_strand_id
1 'polypeptide(L)'
;MAVLQSTMPNPQDPELPRRLGSRMTDDHSSTSNTTTTKVIELGPRDLEEGKSQRPSSGVLENAWQFMLLFLAGLLTVHSVNVLQRDETEGVMLVWSSAWVTAACSALGVVPFFFIKDLECVAGAGNALAAGVMTAASLGLLAEGLMEPTTPDTAFEPSIKVLVGMYLGVGFMKASERLITEKEAVDLAEAKSWRRAVVIMMAMTFHAFAEGVGIGVAFRTHTLGSVVSLSLALHNVPEGIAVAVVLIPRGFSSVATALMCILSSIPQPLMAVPAFIFVDSFASIIPIGFGFASSAMLMVSTLELMPEALAAISACRAYSIMFCSMLAMCALQVVIRTM
;
A
#
# COMPACT_ATOMS: atom_id res chain seq x y z
N MET A 1 46.29 -35.66 -11.75
CA MET A 1 45.40 -35.83 -10.57
C MET A 1 43.99 -35.97 -11.12
N ALA A 2 43.47 -37.16 -11.46
CA ALA A 2 43.03 -38.26 -10.58
C ALA A 2 42.15 -37.75 -9.42
N VAL A 3 40.94 -38.24 -9.12
CA VAL A 3 39.90 -39.08 -9.76
C VAL A 3 38.67 -38.93 -8.83
N LEU A 4 37.45 -39.05 -9.37
CA LEU A 4 36.15 -39.12 -8.68
C LEU A 4 36.04 -40.34 -7.74
N GLN A 5 35.26 -40.24 -6.64
CA GLN A 5 34.35 -41.28 -6.06
C GLN A 5 33.95 -40.87 -4.62
N SER A 6 32.70 -40.53 -4.34
CA SER A 6 31.54 -41.40 -4.01
C SER A 6 31.64 -42.13 -2.67
N THR A 7 30.70 -41.91 -1.76
CA THR A 7 30.14 -42.93 -0.85
C THR A 7 28.82 -42.43 -0.27
N MET A 8 27.69 -42.88 -0.85
CA MET A 8 26.44 -43.04 -0.12
C MET A 8 26.38 -44.48 0.43
N PRO A 9 25.85 -44.75 1.63
CA PRO A 9 25.53 -46.11 2.06
C PRO A 9 24.14 -46.55 1.55
N ASN A 10 24.10 -47.73 0.91
CA ASN A 10 22.90 -48.42 0.44
C ASN A 10 22.35 -49.40 1.51
N PRO A 11 21.04 -49.71 1.56
CA PRO A 11 20.39 -50.49 2.60
C PRO A 11 20.33 -51.99 2.25
N GLN A 12 20.52 -52.85 3.25
CA GLN A 12 20.07 -54.26 3.38
C GLN A 12 20.98 -54.98 4.40
N ASP A 13 20.49 -55.26 5.61
CA ASP A 13 20.16 -56.62 6.09
C ASP A 13 19.82 -56.61 7.61
N PRO A 14 19.12 -57.62 8.13
CA PRO A 14 18.21 -57.51 9.27
C PRO A 14 18.92 -58.04 10.52
N GLU A 15 18.33 -57.86 11.70
CA GLU A 15 18.22 -58.92 12.72
C GLU A 15 17.68 -58.35 14.03
N LEU A 16 16.59 -58.99 14.46
CA LEU A 16 16.08 -58.97 15.81
C LEU A 16 16.35 -60.36 16.37
N PRO A 17 16.82 -60.50 17.61
CA PRO A 17 16.16 -61.45 18.51
C PRO A 17 16.00 -60.86 19.92
N ARG A 18 14.77 -60.69 20.40
CA ARG A 18 14.04 -61.65 21.27
C ARG A 18 14.76 -62.07 22.56
N ARG A 19 14.07 -61.71 23.65
CA ARG A 19 13.86 -62.45 24.91
C ARG A 19 15.02 -62.49 25.91
N LEU A 20 14.74 -61.97 27.10
CA LEU A 20 14.77 -62.77 28.34
C LEU A 20 14.05 -61.98 29.44
N GLY A 21 12.91 -62.50 29.88
CA GLY A 21 12.35 -62.15 31.17
C GLY A 21 12.90 -63.07 32.24
N SER A 22 13.15 -62.55 33.44
CA SER A 22 12.95 -63.29 34.68
C SER A 22 13.12 -62.41 35.92
N ARG A 23 12.09 -62.46 36.78
CA ARG A 23 12.10 -62.37 38.26
C ARG A 23 12.43 -61.02 38.93
N MET A 24 11.48 -60.45 39.67
CA MET A 24 11.26 -60.58 41.15
C MET A 24 12.37 -59.81 41.89
N THR A 25 12.14 -58.73 42.64
CA THR A 25 11.24 -58.54 43.80
C THR A 25 11.17 -57.06 44.23
N ASP A 26 10.09 -56.72 44.93
CA ASP A 26 9.94 -55.75 46.04
C ASP A 26 10.08 -54.22 45.83
N ASP A 27 8.92 -53.58 45.95
CA ASP A 27 8.56 -52.50 46.91
C ASP A 27 9.49 -51.27 47.05
N HIS A 28 9.05 -50.12 46.51
CA HIS A 28 8.79 -48.90 47.29
C HIS A 28 8.43 -47.68 46.40
N SER A 29 7.35 -47.00 46.80
CA SER A 29 7.02 -45.57 46.65
C SER A 29 7.74 -44.71 45.58
N SER A 30 6.99 -44.18 44.60
CA SER A 30 6.92 -42.73 44.29
C SER A 30 6.13 -42.43 43.00
N THR A 31 5.11 -41.57 43.15
CA THR A 31 4.58 -40.59 42.18
C THR A 31 4.55 -40.95 40.67
N SER A 32 3.40 -41.43 40.19
CA SER A 32 3.04 -41.35 38.77
C SER A 32 2.15 -40.12 38.52
N ASN A 33 2.68 -39.12 37.81
CA ASN A 33 1.87 -38.06 37.21
C ASN A 33 1.09 -38.65 36.03
N THR A 34 -0.18 -38.99 36.26
CA THR A 34 -1.13 -39.31 35.19
C THR A 34 -1.89 -38.03 34.83
N THR A 35 -1.44 -37.34 33.78
CA THR A 35 -2.17 -36.25 33.17
C THR A 35 -3.50 -36.79 32.64
N THR A 36 -4.57 -36.57 33.39
CA THR A 36 -5.93 -36.93 32.99
C THR A 36 -6.38 -35.89 31.96
N THR A 37 -6.54 -36.31 30.71
CA THR A 37 -7.16 -35.51 29.65
C THR A 37 -8.60 -35.18 30.07
N LYS A 38 -8.84 -33.97 30.58
CA LYS A 38 -10.20 -33.44 30.73
C LYS A 38 -10.77 -33.22 29.34
N VAL A 39 -11.64 -34.13 28.91
CA VAL A 39 -12.56 -33.88 27.80
C VAL A 39 -13.53 -32.81 28.29
N ILE A 40 -13.39 -31.60 27.78
CA ILE A 40 -14.35 -30.50 28.01
C ILE A 40 -15.52 -30.80 27.07
N GLU A 41 -16.61 -31.33 27.61
CA GLU A 41 -17.90 -31.35 26.91
C GLU A 41 -18.41 -29.90 26.84
N LEU A 42 -18.24 -29.29 25.67
CA LEU A 42 -18.85 -28.00 25.34
C LEU A 42 -20.35 -28.20 25.22
N GLY A 43 -21.12 -27.42 25.98
CA GLY A 43 -22.57 -27.47 25.95
C GLY A 43 -23.10 -26.79 24.67
N PRO A 44 -24.33 -27.07 24.24
CA PRO A 44 -24.92 -26.49 23.03
C PRO A 44 -25.11 -24.96 23.06
N ARG A 45 -24.66 -24.26 24.10
CA ARG A 45 -24.60 -22.80 24.19
C ARG A 45 -23.29 -22.19 23.68
N ASP A 46 -22.25 -22.99 23.49
CA ASP A 46 -20.92 -22.50 23.11
C ASP A 46 -20.73 -22.41 21.57
N LEU A 47 -21.80 -22.67 20.80
CA LEU A 47 -21.80 -22.67 19.33
C LEU A 47 -22.43 -21.40 18.71
N GLU A 48 -22.89 -20.43 19.49
CA GLU A 48 -23.51 -19.20 18.98
C GLU A 48 -22.67 -17.91 19.11
N GLU A 49 -21.44 -17.98 19.63
CA GLU A 49 -20.54 -16.82 19.70
C GLU A 49 -19.50 -16.83 18.56
N GLY A 50 -20.02 -16.76 17.33
CA GLY A 50 -19.24 -16.55 16.11
C GLY A 50 -19.75 -15.35 15.29
N LYS A 51 -20.34 -14.35 15.94
CA LYS A 51 -20.71 -13.10 15.26
C LYS A 51 -19.47 -12.20 15.22
N SER A 52 -18.93 -12.02 14.01
CA SER A 52 -17.83 -11.08 13.74
C SER A 52 -18.14 -9.73 14.39
N GLN A 53 -17.36 -9.39 15.42
CA GLN A 53 -17.42 -8.07 16.03
C GLN A 53 -16.82 -7.10 15.01
N ARG A 54 -17.69 -6.30 14.39
CA ARG A 54 -17.25 -5.13 13.61
C ARG A 54 -16.34 -4.28 14.52
N PRO A 55 -15.19 -3.81 14.03
CA PRO A 55 -14.26 -3.07 14.87
C PRO A 55 -14.93 -1.84 15.46
N SER A 56 -14.79 -1.68 16.78
CA SER A 56 -15.23 -0.53 17.56
C SER A 56 -14.52 0.73 17.05
N SER A 57 -15.29 1.63 16.44
CA SER A 57 -15.23 3.10 16.44
C SER A 57 -13.92 3.91 16.40
N GLY A 58 -12.72 3.37 16.63
CA GLY A 58 -11.46 4.15 16.67
C GLY A 58 -11.07 4.79 15.33
N VAL A 59 -11.52 4.20 14.22
CA VAL A 59 -11.37 4.73 12.85
C VAL A 59 -12.25 5.95 12.65
N LEU A 60 -13.46 5.91 13.20
CA LEU A 60 -14.37 7.05 13.28
C LEU A 60 -13.87 8.08 14.30
N GLU A 61 -13.12 7.65 15.31
CA GLU A 61 -12.54 8.49 16.36
C GLU A 61 -11.26 9.21 15.91
N ASN A 62 -10.66 8.82 14.77
CA ASN A 62 -9.64 9.60 14.06
C ASN A 62 -10.21 10.32 12.82
N ALA A 63 -11.51 10.20 12.55
CA ALA A 63 -12.18 10.93 11.47
C ALA A 63 -12.07 12.45 11.66
N TRP A 64 -11.83 12.94 12.89
CA TRP A 64 -11.57 14.37 13.12
C TRP A 64 -10.21 14.84 12.59
N GLN A 65 -9.22 13.95 12.41
CA GLN A 65 -7.95 14.29 11.76
C GLN A 65 -8.14 14.41 10.23
N PHE A 66 -8.98 13.55 9.65
CA PHE A 66 -9.48 13.73 8.29
C PHE A 66 -10.37 14.99 8.16
N MET A 67 -11.11 15.35 9.21
CA MET A 67 -11.87 16.60 9.32
C MET A 67 -10.96 17.85 9.41
N LEU A 68 -9.75 17.73 9.98
CA LEU A 68 -8.73 18.79 9.96
C LEU A 68 -8.10 18.97 8.57
N LEU A 69 -7.87 17.88 7.83
CA LEU A 69 -7.47 17.94 6.42
C LEU A 69 -8.59 18.52 5.54
N PHE A 70 -9.86 18.22 5.88
CA PHE A 70 -11.04 18.82 5.27
C PHE A 70 -11.18 20.32 5.59
N LEU A 71 -10.88 20.75 6.82
CA LEU A 71 -10.83 22.16 7.23
C LEU A 71 -9.65 22.92 6.59
N ALA A 72 -8.52 22.26 6.37
CA ALA A 72 -7.44 22.80 5.56
C ALA A 72 -7.88 22.99 4.09
N GLY A 73 -8.67 22.06 3.55
CA GLY A 73 -9.36 22.23 2.26
C GLY A 73 -10.35 23.41 2.23
N LEU A 74 -11.07 23.69 3.32
CA LEU A 74 -11.91 24.89 3.46
C LEU A 74 -11.06 26.18 3.51
N LEU A 75 -9.85 26.13 4.07
CA LEU A 75 -8.87 27.23 4.03
C LEU A 75 -8.33 27.48 2.60
N THR A 76 -8.20 26.41 1.81
CA THR A 76 -7.87 26.49 0.38
C THR A 76 -9.00 27.16 -0.40
N VAL A 77 -10.27 26.81 -0.15
CA VAL A 77 -11.44 27.49 -0.73
C VAL A 77 -11.52 28.96 -0.32
N HIS A 78 -11.13 29.30 0.91
CA HIS A 78 -11.04 30.70 1.36
C HIS A 78 -9.91 31.46 0.63
N SER A 79 -8.78 30.81 0.37
CA SER A 79 -7.67 31.37 -0.43
C SER A 79 -8.08 31.65 -1.89
N VAL A 80 -8.96 30.82 -2.46
CA VAL A 80 -9.54 31.03 -3.80
C VAL A 80 -10.44 32.28 -3.85
N ASN A 81 -11.17 32.58 -2.76
CA ASN A 81 -11.95 33.82 -2.67
C ASN A 81 -11.09 35.09 -2.54
N VAL A 82 -9.84 34.97 -2.08
CA VAL A 82 -8.89 36.09 -1.95
C VAL A 82 -8.20 36.42 -3.29
N LEU A 83 -8.18 35.50 -4.26
CA LEU A 83 -7.48 35.66 -5.55
C LEU A 83 -8.36 36.15 -6.70
N GLN A 84 -9.57 36.65 -6.40
CA GLN A 84 -10.37 37.36 -7.39
C GLN A 84 -9.64 38.64 -7.82
N ARG A 85 -8.95 38.60 -8.97
CA ARG A 85 -9.15 39.64 -10.00
C ARG A 85 -8.76 39.33 -11.45
N ASP A 86 -8.04 38.26 -11.83
CA ASP A 86 -7.80 38.00 -13.28
C ASP A 86 -7.50 36.55 -13.73
N GLU A 87 -7.42 35.52 -12.85
CA GLU A 87 -7.00 34.14 -13.24
C GLU A 87 -8.05 33.03 -13.04
N THR A 88 -9.34 33.37 -12.97
CA THR A 88 -10.40 32.42 -12.58
C THR A 88 -10.60 31.23 -13.52
N GLU A 89 -10.32 31.37 -14.82
CA GLU A 89 -10.51 30.29 -15.80
C GLU A 89 -9.46 29.18 -15.64
N GLY A 90 -8.19 29.54 -15.40
CA GLY A 90 -7.11 28.58 -15.19
C GLY A 90 -7.30 27.75 -13.93
N VAL A 91 -7.68 28.41 -12.82
CA VAL A 91 -7.93 27.75 -11.52
C VAL A 91 -9.07 26.73 -11.64
N MET A 92 -10.17 27.07 -12.32
CA MET A 92 -11.30 26.16 -12.50
C MET A 92 -10.93 24.94 -13.33
N LEU A 93 -10.11 25.13 -14.37
CA LEU A 93 -9.60 24.02 -15.18
C LEU A 93 -8.75 23.08 -14.33
N VAL A 94 -7.75 23.60 -13.60
CA VAL A 94 -6.88 22.80 -12.71
C VAL A 94 -7.70 22.03 -11.67
N TRP A 95 -8.64 22.71 -11.00
CA TRP A 95 -9.53 22.11 -10.01
C TRP A 95 -10.34 20.95 -10.61
N SER A 96 -11.00 21.19 -11.74
CA SER A 96 -11.82 20.18 -12.41
C SER A 96 -11.00 18.99 -12.90
N SER A 97 -9.83 19.22 -13.50
CA SER A 97 -8.92 18.18 -13.95
C SER A 97 -8.46 17.30 -12.79
N ALA A 98 -8.07 17.90 -11.66
CA ALA A 98 -7.63 17.15 -10.48
C ALA A 98 -8.75 16.33 -9.83
N TRP A 99 -9.99 16.82 -9.82
CA TRP A 99 -11.15 16.03 -9.38
C TRP A 99 -11.46 14.86 -10.31
N VAL A 100 -11.36 15.06 -11.63
CA VAL A 100 -11.54 13.98 -12.61
C VAL A 100 -10.47 12.91 -12.40
N THR A 101 -9.20 13.31 -12.25
CA THR A 101 -8.10 12.39 -11.94
C THR A 101 -8.40 11.61 -10.65
N ALA A 102 -8.76 12.27 -9.55
CA ALA A 102 -9.10 11.61 -8.30
C ALA A 102 -10.29 10.65 -8.44
N ALA A 103 -11.32 11.00 -9.21
CA ALA A 103 -12.47 10.13 -9.46
C ALA A 103 -12.11 8.87 -10.27
N CYS A 104 -11.12 8.94 -11.15
CA CYS A 104 -10.68 7.77 -11.93
C CYS A 104 -10.12 6.64 -11.05
N SER A 105 -9.66 6.91 -9.82
CA SER A 105 -9.22 5.84 -8.90
C SER A 105 -10.36 4.87 -8.53
N ALA A 106 -11.61 5.35 -8.50
CA ALA A 106 -12.77 4.47 -8.28
C ALA A 106 -13.00 3.48 -9.44
N LEU A 107 -12.59 3.81 -10.67
CA LEU A 107 -12.77 2.92 -11.82
C LEU A 107 -11.97 1.62 -11.66
N GLY A 108 -10.86 1.65 -10.90
CA GLY A 108 -10.10 0.46 -10.57
C GLY A 108 -10.88 -0.56 -9.74
N VAL A 109 -11.98 -0.16 -9.10
CA VAL A 109 -12.82 -1.05 -8.28
C VAL A 109 -13.86 -1.79 -9.13
N VAL A 110 -14.13 -1.34 -10.35
CA VAL A 110 -15.19 -1.90 -11.24
C VAL A 110 -15.07 -3.42 -11.44
N PRO A 111 -13.88 -4.03 -11.68
CA PRO A 111 -13.77 -5.48 -11.85
C PRO A 111 -14.27 -6.27 -10.63
N PHE A 112 -14.16 -5.71 -9.42
CA PHE A 112 -14.52 -6.36 -8.17
C PHE A 112 -16.02 -6.34 -7.85
N PHE A 113 -16.85 -5.73 -8.70
CA PHE A 113 -18.30 -5.96 -8.65
C PHE A 113 -18.70 -7.31 -9.23
N PHE A 114 -17.83 -7.92 -10.05
CA PHE A 114 -18.11 -9.17 -10.76
C PHE A 114 -17.35 -10.38 -10.20
N ILE A 115 -16.26 -10.14 -9.45
CA ILE A 115 -15.44 -11.19 -8.82
C ILE A 115 -16.06 -11.55 -7.46
N LYS A 116 -16.42 -12.83 -7.26
CA LYS A 116 -17.07 -13.32 -6.04
C LYS A 116 -16.11 -13.93 -5.01
N ASP A 117 -15.03 -14.57 -5.46
CA ASP A 117 -14.06 -15.23 -4.58
C ASP A 117 -12.78 -14.40 -4.42
N LEU A 118 -12.81 -13.49 -3.45
CA LEU A 118 -11.68 -12.58 -3.22
C LEU A 118 -10.55 -13.19 -2.39
N GLU A 119 -10.79 -14.22 -1.58
CA GLU A 119 -9.73 -14.88 -0.78
C GLU A 119 -8.68 -15.56 -1.67
N CYS A 120 -9.12 -16.20 -2.76
CA CYS A 120 -8.25 -16.80 -3.78
C CYS A 120 -7.47 -15.73 -4.58
N VAL A 121 -8.05 -14.53 -4.70
CA VAL A 121 -7.49 -13.41 -5.46
C VAL A 121 -6.62 -12.50 -4.59
N ALA A 122 -6.72 -12.53 -3.26
CA ALA A 122 -6.00 -11.63 -2.36
C ALA A 122 -4.47 -11.74 -2.51
N GLY A 123 -3.94 -12.97 -2.58
CA GLY A 123 -2.49 -13.19 -2.78
C GLY A 123 -1.99 -12.71 -4.14
N ALA A 124 -2.73 -13.04 -5.21
CA ALA A 124 -2.41 -12.60 -6.57
C ALA A 124 -2.57 -11.08 -6.73
N GLY A 125 -3.61 -10.52 -6.12
CA GLY A 125 -3.88 -9.11 -6.09
C GLY A 125 -2.78 -8.35 -5.37
N ASN A 126 -2.34 -8.79 -4.19
CA ASN A 126 -1.26 -8.14 -3.44
C ASN A 126 0.05 -8.12 -4.25
N ALA A 127 0.35 -9.21 -4.97
CA ALA A 127 1.47 -9.24 -5.90
C ALA A 127 1.30 -8.26 -7.08
N LEU A 128 0.09 -8.16 -7.63
CA LEU A 128 -0.25 -7.22 -8.69
C LEU A 128 -0.09 -5.76 -8.23
N ALA A 129 -0.63 -5.44 -7.05
CA ALA A 129 -0.52 -4.15 -6.40
C ALA A 129 0.94 -3.77 -6.15
N ALA A 130 1.74 -4.70 -5.62
CA ALA A 130 3.18 -4.52 -5.41
C ALA A 130 3.90 -4.20 -6.73
N GLY A 131 3.60 -4.89 -7.82
CA GLY A 131 4.19 -4.64 -9.12
C GLY A 131 3.84 -3.25 -9.67
N VAL A 132 2.57 -2.86 -9.64
CA VAL A 132 2.10 -1.53 -10.06
C VAL A 132 2.76 -0.44 -9.23
N MET A 133 2.75 -0.55 -7.89
CA MET A 133 3.37 0.43 -6.99
C MET A 133 4.88 0.54 -7.18
N THR A 134 5.55 -0.57 -7.48
CA THR A 134 7.00 -0.56 -7.77
C THR A 134 7.28 0.20 -9.06
N ALA A 135 6.53 -0.06 -10.13
CA ALA A 135 6.67 0.69 -11.38
C ALA A 135 6.37 2.19 -11.22
N ALA A 136 5.30 2.54 -10.49
CA ALA A 136 4.98 3.93 -10.16
C ALA A 136 6.12 4.62 -9.40
N SER A 137 6.71 3.94 -8.42
CA SER A 137 7.83 4.44 -7.64
C SER A 137 9.07 4.70 -8.49
N LEU A 138 9.37 3.83 -9.46
CA LEU A 138 10.48 4.01 -10.40
C LEU A 138 10.24 5.21 -11.34
N GLY A 139 9.00 5.37 -11.82
CA GLY A 139 8.59 6.53 -12.60
C GLY A 139 8.82 7.85 -11.86
N LEU A 140 8.36 7.93 -10.60
CA LEU A 140 8.56 9.12 -9.76
C LEU A 140 10.04 9.45 -9.52
N LEU A 141 10.89 8.44 -9.31
CA LEU A 141 12.34 8.67 -9.19
C LEU A 141 12.92 9.22 -10.48
N ALA A 142 12.54 8.64 -11.63
CA ALA A 142 13.00 9.11 -12.92
C ALA A 142 12.59 10.56 -13.17
N GLU A 143 11.33 10.92 -12.86
CA GLU A 143 10.84 12.29 -12.98
C GLU A 143 11.58 13.26 -12.05
N GLY A 144 11.78 12.90 -10.78
CA GLY A 144 12.49 13.75 -9.83
C GLY A 144 13.96 13.97 -10.19
N LEU A 145 14.60 12.99 -10.82
CA LEU A 145 15.99 13.09 -11.28
C LEU A 145 16.14 13.85 -12.59
N MET A 146 15.09 13.89 -13.42
CA MET A 146 15.08 14.58 -14.72
C MET A 146 14.65 16.05 -14.62
N GLU A 147 14.24 16.52 -13.44
CA GLU A 147 13.83 17.91 -13.24
C GLU A 147 14.98 18.88 -13.61
N PRO A 148 14.74 19.91 -14.44
CA PRO A 148 15.79 20.82 -14.89
C PRO A 148 16.44 21.60 -13.74
N THR A 149 17.77 21.68 -13.76
CA THR A 149 18.54 22.57 -12.87
C THR A 149 18.45 24.00 -13.38
N THR A 150 17.93 24.92 -12.58
CA THR A 150 18.02 26.37 -12.85
C THR A 150 19.12 26.99 -11.99
N PRO A 151 19.73 28.12 -12.39
CA PRO A 151 20.80 28.77 -11.61
C PRO A 151 20.41 29.14 -10.17
N ASP A 152 19.10 29.28 -9.92
CA ASP A 152 18.54 29.66 -8.62
C ASP A 152 18.18 28.45 -7.74
N THR A 153 18.41 27.21 -8.18
CA THR A 153 18.16 26.03 -7.32
C THR A 153 19.28 25.85 -6.29
N ALA A 154 18.91 25.90 -5.01
CA ALA A 154 19.85 25.72 -3.90
C ALA A 154 20.56 24.35 -3.88
N PHE A 155 19.94 23.32 -4.46
CA PHE A 155 20.47 21.95 -4.51
C PHE A 155 20.13 21.27 -5.83
N GLU A 156 21.00 20.35 -6.27
CA GLU A 156 20.76 19.50 -7.42
C GLU A 156 19.53 18.59 -7.21
N PRO A 157 18.77 18.25 -8.28
CA PRO A 157 17.61 17.37 -8.21
C PRO A 157 17.91 16.01 -7.55
N SER A 158 19.09 15.44 -7.82
CA SER A 158 19.57 14.20 -7.22
C SER A 158 19.58 14.24 -5.68
N ILE A 159 20.13 15.31 -5.11
CA ILE A 159 20.19 15.52 -3.66
C ILE A 159 18.77 15.69 -3.10
N LYS A 160 17.93 16.49 -3.78
CA LYS A 160 16.53 16.69 -3.38
C LYS A 160 15.74 15.38 -3.34
N VAL A 161 15.87 14.55 -4.37
CA VAL A 161 15.26 13.21 -4.42
C VAL A 161 15.75 12.35 -3.26
N LEU A 162 17.06 12.31 -3.00
CA LEU A 162 17.62 11.53 -1.89
C LEU A 162 17.08 12.01 -0.53
N VAL A 163 17.03 13.32 -0.30
CA VAL A 163 16.43 13.90 0.92
C VAL A 163 14.97 13.45 1.04
N GLY A 164 14.20 13.53 -0.04
CA GLY A 164 12.84 13.01 -0.11
C GLY A 164 12.75 11.54 0.29
N MET A 165 13.60 10.69 -0.29
CA MET A 165 13.64 9.26 0.02
C MET A 165 13.92 8.99 1.50
N TYR A 166 14.87 9.70 2.11
CA TYR A 166 15.14 9.57 3.54
C TYR A 166 13.94 9.98 4.40
N LEU A 167 13.26 11.08 4.02
CA LEU A 167 12.05 11.53 4.70
C LEU A 167 10.91 10.51 4.57
N GLY A 168 10.71 9.90 3.39
CA GLY A 168 9.68 8.89 3.18
C GLY A 168 9.94 7.61 3.98
N VAL A 169 11.18 7.13 4.01
CA VAL A 169 11.57 6.00 4.89
C VAL A 169 11.35 6.35 6.37
N GLY A 170 11.73 7.56 6.78
CA GLY A 170 11.52 8.06 8.14
C GLY A 170 10.04 8.11 8.50
N PHE A 171 9.21 8.63 7.61
CA PHE A 171 7.76 8.70 7.75
C PHE A 171 7.13 7.31 7.88
N MET A 172 7.52 6.36 7.04
CA MET A 172 6.99 4.99 7.13
C MET A 172 7.35 4.33 8.46
N LYS A 173 8.60 4.46 8.91
CA LYS A 173 9.04 3.94 10.22
C LYS A 173 8.33 4.62 11.39
N ALA A 174 8.11 5.93 11.31
CA ALA A 174 7.40 6.68 12.34
C ALA A 174 5.93 6.26 12.41
N SER A 175 5.26 6.15 11.25
CA SER A 175 3.88 5.71 11.12
C SER A 175 3.69 4.31 11.70
N GLU A 176 4.61 3.40 11.41
CA GLU A 176 4.58 2.04 11.96
C GLU A 176 4.67 2.03 13.50
N ARG A 177 5.57 2.83 14.07
CA ARG A 177 5.74 2.94 15.52
C ARG A 177 4.52 3.55 16.21
N LEU A 178 3.98 4.64 15.66
CA LEU A 178 2.83 5.35 16.22
C LEU A 178 1.57 4.49 16.23
N ILE A 179 1.41 3.61 15.24
CA ILE A 179 0.29 2.65 15.21
C ILE A 179 0.55 1.48 16.18
N THR A 180 1.79 0.99 16.28
CA THR A 180 2.16 -0.14 17.16
C THR A 180 1.97 0.18 18.65
N GLU A 181 2.18 1.41 19.09
CA GLU A 181 2.01 1.78 20.50
C GLU A 181 0.55 1.81 20.98
N LYS A 182 -0.43 1.91 20.08
CA LYS A 182 -1.84 2.12 20.45
C LYS A 182 -2.70 0.85 20.49
N GLU A 183 -2.31 -0.21 19.81
CA GLU A 183 -3.13 -1.43 19.70
C GLU A 183 -2.35 -2.67 20.19
N ALA A 184 -2.36 -2.87 21.51
CA ALA A 184 -1.85 -4.08 22.16
C ALA A 184 -3.01 -5.01 22.58
N VAL A 185 -3.99 -5.28 21.71
CA VAL A 185 -5.01 -6.33 21.93
C VAL A 185 -5.46 -6.93 20.58
N ASP A 186 -5.47 -8.26 20.53
CA ASP A 186 -5.85 -9.21 19.46
C ASP A 186 -5.04 -9.23 18.14
N LEU A 187 -4.33 -10.34 17.88
CA LEU A 187 -3.09 -10.34 17.08
C LEU A 187 -3.26 -10.48 15.56
N ALA A 188 -4.40 -10.96 15.07
CA ALA A 188 -4.62 -11.24 13.65
C ALA A 188 -5.50 -10.20 12.95
N GLU A 189 -6.66 -9.87 13.54
CA GLU A 189 -7.60 -8.90 12.97
C GLU A 189 -7.04 -7.46 13.02
N ALA A 190 -6.45 -7.06 14.16
CA ALA A 190 -5.79 -5.76 14.31
C ALA A 190 -4.62 -5.58 13.33
N LYS A 191 -3.88 -6.67 13.03
CA LYS A 191 -2.78 -6.64 12.06
C LYS A 191 -3.29 -6.39 10.63
N SER A 192 -4.41 -6.99 10.24
CA SER A 192 -5.01 -6.78 8.92
C SER A 192 -5.50 -5.34 8.73
N TRP A 193 -6.09 -4.76 9.79
CA TRP A 193 -6.63 -3.41 9.82
C TRP A 193 -5.52 -2.35 9.82
N ARG A 194 -4.51 -2.52 10.68
CA ARG A 194 -3.31 -1.67 10.72
C ARG A 194 -2.70 -1.51 9.33
N ARG A 195 -2.58 -2.62 8.60
CA ARG A 195 -2.01 -2.59 7.24
C ARG A 195 -2.87 -1.79 6.27
N ALA A 196 -4.19 -1.95 6.33
CA ALA A 196 -5.09 -1.11 5.54
C ALA A 196 -4.88 0.37 5.85
N VAL A 197 -4.73 0.74 7.13
CA VAL A 197 -4.45 2.14 7.52
C VAL A 197 -3.09 2.63 6.99
N VAL A 198 -2.02 1.84 7.14
CA VAL A 198 -0.68 2.20 6.65
C VAL A 198 -0.68 2.38 5.12
N ILE A 199 -1.35 1.47 4.41
CA ILE A 199 -1.52 1.56 2.95
C ILE A 199 -2.29 2.83 2.61
N MET A 200 -3.46 3.07 3.22
CA MET A 200 -4.26 4.27 2.96
C MET A 200 -3.49 5.56 3.25
N MET A 201 -2.69 5.62 4.30
CA MET A 201 -1.81 6.77 4.57
C MET A 201 -0.77 6.96 3.47
N ALA A 202 -0.06 5.91 3.09
CA ALA A 202 0.94 5.98 2.02
C ALA A 202 0.33 6.43 0.68
N MET A 203 -0.84 5.89 0.31
CA MET A 203 -1.58 6.28 -0.89
C MET A 203 -2.05 7.74 -0.82
N THR A 204 -2.49 8.21 0.35
CA THR A 204 -2.89 9.61 0.56
C THR A 204 -1.72 10.57 0.30
N PHE A 205 -0.51 10.24 0.77
CA PHE A 205 0.67 11.06 0.49
C PHE A 205 1.15 10.95 -0.96
N HIS A 206 0.95 9.81 -1.61
CA HIS A 206 1.20 9.68 -3.05
C HIS A 206 0.30 10.60 -3.86
N ALA A 207 -1.02 10.54 -3.60
CA ALA A 207 -2.02 11.44 -4.19
C ALA A 207 -1.72 12.92 -3.93
N PHE A 208 -1.16 13.26 -2.76
CA PHE A 208 -0.71 14.62 -2.48
C PHE A 208 0.37 15.07 -3.47
N ALA A 209 1.39 14.24 -3.70
CA ALA A 209 2.49 14.56 -4.61
C ALA A 209 1.99 14.68 -6.07
N GLU A 210 1.07 13.82 -6.48
CA GLU A 210 0.43 13.90 -7.80
C GLU A 210 -0.41 15.15 -7.97
N GLY A 211 -1.15 15.57 -6.92
CA GLY A 211 -1.86 16.85 -6.90
C GLY A 211 -0.94 18.02 -7.18
N VAL A 212 0.21 18.06 -6.50
CA VAL A 212 1.25 19.07 -6.76
C VAL A 212 1.73 19.00 -8.21
N GLY A 213 1.95 17.79 -8.74
CA GLY A 213 2.33 17.56 -10.14
C GLY A 213 1.32 18.12 -11.14
N ILE A 214 0.01 17.90 -10.91
CA ILE A 214 -1.07 18.47 -11.72
C ILE A 214 -0.99 19.99 -11.72
N GLY A 215 -0.92 20.60 -10.53
CA GLY A 215 -0.87 22.06 -10.39
C GLY A 215 0.33 22.69 -11.10
N VAL A 216 1.52 22.10 -10.94
CA VAL A 216 2.74 22.59 -11.60
C VAL A 216 2.72 22.34 -13.11
N ALA A 217 2.10 21.26 -13.59
CA ALA A 217 1.98 21.01 -15.02
C ALA A 217 1.13 22.08 -15.73
N PHE A 218 0.14 22.66 -15.04
CA PHE A 218 -0.71 23.72 -15.59
C PHE A 218 -0.04 25.08 -15.77
N ARG A 219 1.28 25.21 -15.54
CA ARG A 219 2.07 26.35 -16.06
C ARG A 219 1.83 26.62 -17.54
N THR A 220 1.54 25.56 -18.29
CA THR A 220 0.96 25.69 -19.64
C THR A 220 -0.28 24.80 -19.74
N HIS A 221 -1.34 25.29 -20.38
CA HIS A 221 -2.60 24.55 -20.52
C HIS A 221 -2.42 23.20 -21.23
N THR A 222 -1.52 23.13 -22.21
CA THR A 222 -1.23 21.91 -22.97
C THR A 222 -0.57 20.86 -22.09
N LEU A 223 0.49 21.23 -21.36
CA LEU A 223 1.19 20.31 -20.45
C LEU A 223 0.27 19.85 -19.31
N GLY A 224 -0.45 20.77 -18.67
CA GLY A 224 -1.37 20.45 -17.57
C GLY A 224 -2.46 19.46 -17.98
N SER A 225 -3.02 19.63 -19.19
CA SER A 225 -4.06 18.74 -19.73
C SER A 225 -3.52 17.34 -20.02
N VAL A 226 -2.32 17.25 -20.63
CA VAL A 226 -1.66 15.96 -20.91
C VAL A 226 -1.30 15.24 -19.61
N VAL A 227 -0.70 15.94 -18.64
CA VAL A 227 -0.33 15.37 -17.33
C VAL A 227 -1.56 14.92 -16.55
N SER A 228 -2.64 15.71 -16.52
CA SER A 228 -3.86 15.34 -15.81
C SER A 228 -4.53 14.09 -16.41
N LEU A 229 -4.57 13.99 -17.75
CA LEU A 229 -5.09 12.81 -18.43
C LEU A 229 -4.21 11.58 -18.17
N SER A 230 -2.89 11.76 -18.22
CA SER A 230 -1.90 10.74 -17.91
C SER A 230 -2.10 10.17 -16.50
N LEU A 231 -2.25 11.05 -15.51
CA LEU A 231 -2.52 10.68 -14.12
C LEU A 231 -3.91 10.07 -13.94
N ALA A 232 -4.93 10.55 -14.65
CA ALA A 232 -6.26 9.95 -14.60
C ALA A 232 -6.24 8.47 -15.04
N LEU A 233 -5.45 8.16 -16.08
CA LEU A 233 -5.24 6.78 -16.52
C LEU A 233 -4.40 5.97 -15.52
N HIS A 234 -3.40 6.60 -14.86
CA HIS A 234 -2.58 5.99 -13.82
C HIS A 234 -3.39 5.59 -12.58
N ASN A 235 -4.34 6.44 -12.17
CA ASN A 235 -5.17 6.23 -10.99
C ASN A 235 -6.04 4.96 -11.11
N VAL A 236 -6.36 4.48 -12.32
CA VAL A 236 -7.18 3.26 -12.49
C VAL A 236 -6.43 2.00 -11.98
N PRO A 237 -5.21 1.68 -12.45
CA PRO A 237 -4.35 0.66 -11.82
C PRO A 237 -4.15 0.84 -10.32
N GLU A 238 -4.01 2.08 -9.85
CA GLU A 238 -3.84 2.38 -8.42
C GLU A 238 -5.10 2.02 -7.61
N GLY A 239 -6.27 2.33 -8.15
CA GLY A 239 -7.55 1.93 -7.60
C GLY A 239 -7.72 0.41 -7.50
N ILE A 240 -7.19 -0.34 -8.48
CA ILE A 240 -7.14 -1.81 -8.41
C ILE A 240 -6.26 -2.24 -7.23
N ALA A 241 -5.10 -1.61 -7.04
CA ALA A 241 -4.18 -1.92 -5.96
C ALA A 241 -4.82 -1.70 -4.58
N VAL A 242 -5.57 -0.61 -4.39
CA VAL A 242 -6.35 -0.36 -3.16
C VAL A 242 -7.48 -1.37 -2.99
N ALA A 243 -8.20 -1.69 -4.08
CA ALA A 243 -9.34 -2.60 -4.05
C ALA A 243 -8.96 -4.03 -3.62
N VAL A 244 -7.85 -4.52 -4.14
CA VAL A 244 -7.23 -5.79 -3.75
C VAL A 244 -6.97 -5.88 -2.26
N VAL A 245 -6.65 -4.76 -1.61
CA VAL A 245 -6.29 -4.74 -0.19
C VAL A 245 -7.54 -4.63 0.67
N LEU A 246 -8.46 -3.72 0.35
CA LEU A 246 -9.61 -3.42 1.21
C LEU A 246 -10.72 -4.46 1.11
N ILE A 247 -11.02 -4.98 -0.07
CA ILE A 247 -12.19 -5.87 -0.25
C ILE A 247 -12.01 -7.20 0.49
N PRO A 248 -10.86 -7.91 0.43
CA PRO A 248 -10.65 -9.11 1.22
C PRO A 248 -10.68 -8.87 2.74
N ARG A 249 -10.56 -7.61 3.18
CA ARG A 249 -10.66 -7.20 4.59
C ARG A 249 -12.09 -6.80 5.00
N GLY A 250 -13.09 -7.13 4.18
CA GLY A 250 -14.51 -6.98 4.51
C GLY A 250 -15.15 -5.67 4.04
N PHE A 251 -14.43 -4.82 3.30
CA PHE A 251 -15.04 -3.64 2.69
C PHE A 251 -15.90 -4.04 1.48
N SER A 252 -17.07 -3.43 1.33
CA SER A 252 -17.87 -3.58 0.11
C SER A 252 -17.20 -2.89 -1.09
N SER A 253 -17.49 -3.32 -2.32
CA SER A 253 -16.94 -2.69 -3.53
C SER A 253 -17.30 -1.20 -3.61
N VAL A 254 -18.51 -0.81 -3.17
CA VAL A 254 -18.92 0.60 -3.10
C VAL A 254 -18.12 1.37 -2.06
N ALA A 255 -18.00 0.82 -0.84
CA ALA A 255 -17.19 1.45 0.20
C ALA A 255 -15.73 1.60 -0.25
N THR A 256 -15.20 0.61 -0.95
CA THR A 256 -13.84 0.63 -1.49
C THR A 256 -13.66 1.69 -2.57
N ALA A 257 -14.61 1.83 -3.50
CA ALA A 257 -14.59 2.90 -4.49
C ALA A 257 -14.59 4.29 -3.84
N LEU A 258 -15.37 4.48 -2.76
CA LEU A 258 -15.33 5.71 -1.97
C LEU A 258 -13.98 5.90 -1.27
N MET A 259 -13.40 4.85 -0.70
CA MET A 259 -12.07 4.92 -0.08
C MET A 259 -10.99 5.28 -1.10
N CYS A 260 -11.04 4.78 -2.33
CA CYS A 260 -10.12 5.17 -3.41
C CYS A 260 -10.20 6.68 -3.70
N ILE A 261 -11.41 7.23 -3.84
CA ILE A 261 -11.61 8.66 -4.05
C ILE A 261 -11.12 9.45 -2.84
N LEU A 262 -11.45 9.01 -1.62
CA LEU A 262 -11.04 9.66 -0.38
C LEU A 262 -9.51 9.73 -0.24
N SER A 263 -8.78 8.65 -0.57
CA SER A 263 -7.31 8.69 -0.61
C SER A 263 -6.77 9.61 -1.70
N SER A 264 -7.52 9.83 -2.78
CA SER A 264 -7.13 10.71 -3.88
C SER A 264 -7.56 12.17 -3.70
N ILE A 265 -8.38 12.53 -2.70
CA ILE A 265 -8.77 13.92 -2.39
C ILE A 265 -7.57 14.89 -2.25
N PRO A 266 -6.41 14.50 -1.71
CA PRO A 266 -5.24 15.37 -1.72
C PRO A 266 -4.86 15.90 -3.12
N GLN A 267 -5.18 15.17 -4.21
CA GLN A 267 -4.92 15.62 -5.59
C GLN A 267 -5.58 16.99 -5.88
N PRO A 268 -6.92 17.14 -5.85
CA PRO A 268 -7.57 18.44 -6.07
C PRO A 268 -7.25 19.48 -5.00
N LEU A 269 -7.02 19.07 -3.75
CA LEU A 269 -6.67 20.00 -2.69
C LEU A 269 -5.30 20.66 -2.91
N MET A 270 -4.34 19.92 -3.48
CA MET A 270 -2.98 20.42 -3.72
C MET A 270 -2.75 21.00 -5.10
N ALA A 271 -3.52 20.58 -6.11
CA ALA A 271 -3.36 21.08 -7.48
C ALA A 271 -3.58 22.59 -7.58
N VAL A 272 -4.56 23.16 -6.88
CA VAL A 272 -4.84 24.60 -6.93
C VAL A 272 -3.74 25.43 -6.24
N PRO A 273 -3.33 25.16 -4.98
CA PRO A 273 -2.18 25.82 -4.38
C PRO A 273 -0.89 25.66 -5.19
N ALA A 274 -0.64 24.48 -5.75
CA ALA A 274 0.54 24.23 -6.56
C ALA A 274 0.54 25.03 -7.87
N PHE A 275 -0.62 25.20 -8.50
CA PHE A 275 -0.78 26.07 -9.67
C PHE A 275 -0.53 27.55 -9.33
N ILE A 276 -1.08 28.04 -8.21
CA ILE A 276 -0.92 29.44 -7.78
C ILE A 276 0.54 29.74 -7.38
N PHE A 277 1.19 28.81 -6.67
CA PHE A 277 2.55 28.97 -6.14
C PHE A 277 3.57 28.14 -6.91
N VAL A 278 3.44 28.15 -8.23
CA VAL A 278 4.11 27.19 -9.12
C VAL A 278 5.62 27.15 -8.97
N ASP A 279 6.27 28.31 -8.81
CA ASP A 279 7.73 28.37 -8.69
C ASP A 279 8.22 27.83 -7.33
N SER A 280 7.40 28.00 -6.27
CA SER A 280 7.70 27.44 -4.95
C SER A 280 7.57 25.92 -4.96
N PHE A 281 6.49 25.40 -5.55
CA PHE A 281 6.24 23.96 -5.63
C PHE A 281 7.20 23.26 -6.60
N ALA A 282 7.51 23.85 -7.75
CA ALA A 282 8.46 23.29 -8.71
C ALA A 282 9.84 23.02 -8.09
N SER A 283 10.32 23.93 -7.22
CA SER A 283 11.62 23.73 -6.56
C SER A 283 11.63 22.55 -5.56
N ILE A 284 10.49 22.22 -4.95
CA ILE A 284 10.39 21.15 -3.95
C ILE A 284 9.82 19.83 -4.49
N ILE A 285 9.28 19.82 -5.71
CA ILE A 285 8.73 18.61 -6.36
C ILE A 285 9.68 17.40 -6.29
N PRO A 286 10.99 17.53 -6.59
CA PRO A 286 11.89 16.38 -6.52
C PRO A 286 11.99 15.75 -5.13
N ILE A 287 11.85 16.55 -4.06
CA ILE A 287 11.77 16.06 -2.68
C ILE A 287 10.48 15.26 -2.49
N GLY A 288 9.35 15.79 -2.99
CA GLY A 288 8.06 15.10 -2.95
C GLY A 288 8.05 13.76 -3.70
N PHE A 289 8.66 13.71 -4.88
CA PHE A 289 8.80 12.48 -5.66
C PHE A 289 9.68 11.43 -4.99
N GLY A 290 10.81 11.84 -4.42
CA GLY A 290 11.65 10.94 -3.60
C GLY A 290 10.90 10.40 -2.38
N PHE A 291 10.14 11.26 -1.70
CA PHE A 291 9.32 10.88 -0.54
C PHE A 291 8.27 9.84 -0.93
N ALA A 292 7.43 10.13 -1.92
CA ALA A 292 6.35 9.25 -2.35
C ALA A 292 6.90 7.91 -2.88
N SER A 293 7.94 7.95 -3.72
CA SER A 293 8.58 6.74 -4.25
C SER A 293 9.09 5.82 -3.14
N SER A 294 9.83 6.35 -2.17
CA SER A 294 10.35 5.52 -1.08
C SER A 294 9.26 4.94 -0.17
N ALA A 295 8.20 5.70 0.12
CA ALA A 295 7.07 5.23 0.91
C ALA A 295 6.32 4.09 0.20
N MET A 296 6.04 4.24 -1.10
CA MET A 296 5.38 3.22 -1.91
C MET A 296 6.24 1.96 -2.09
N LEU A 297 7.56 2.10 -2.28
CA LEU A 297 8.48 0.97 -2.30
C LEU A 297 8.46 0.21 -0.97
N MET A 298 8.44 0.91 0.17
CA MET A 298 8.32 0.27 1.48
C MET A 298 6.99 -0.49 1.63
N VAL A 299 5.86 0.10 1.24
CA VAL A 299 4.56 -0.60 1.28
C VAL A 299 4.55 -1.83 0.38
N SER A 300 5.01 -1.68 -0.86
CA SER A 300 5.12 -2.78 -1.84
C SER A 300 5.95 -3.94 -1.30
N THR A 301 7.13 -3.64 -0.77
CA THR A 301 8.12 -4.66 -0.37
C THR A 301 7.89 -5.24 1.02
N LEU A 302 7.39 -4.45 1.98
CA LEU A 302 7.29 -4.86 3.39
C LEU A 302 5.87 -5.26 3.80
N GLU A 303 4.85 -4.83 3.07
CA GLU A 303 3.45 -5.15 3.39
C GLU A 303 2.83 -6.06 2.33
N LEU A 304 2.83 -5.64 1.05
CA LEU A 304 2.12 -6.36 -0.01
C LEU A 304 2.81 -7.66 -0.41
N MET A 305 4.12 -7.64 -0.68
CA MET A 305 4.84 -8.84 -1.09
C MET A 305 4.85 -9.95 -0.02
N PRO A 306 5.08 -9.66 1.28
CA PRO A 306 4.99 -10.69 2.31
C PRO A 306 3.60 -11.33 2.42
N GLU A 307 2.53 -10.55 2.23
CA GLU A 307 1.17 -11.11 2.20
C GLU A 307 0.92 -11.97 0.96
N ALA A 308 1.38 -11.54 -0.21
CA ALA A 308 1.30 -12.34 -1.42
C ALA A 308 2.01 -13.69 -1.23
N LEU A 309 3.23 -13.67 -0.67
CA LEU A 309 4.02 -14.86 -0.39
C LEU A 309 3.43 -15.77 0.69
N ALA A 310 2.61 -15.22 1.60
CA ALA A 310 1.88 -16.02 2.59
C ALA A 310 0.67 -16.76 1.98
N ALA A 311 0.09 -16.22 0.90
CA ALA A 311 -1.12 -16.75 0.28
C ALA A 311 -0.84 -17.65 -0.95
N ILE A 312 0.22 -17.37 -1.72
CA ILE A 312 0.54 -18.10 -2.95
C ILE A 312 2.04 -18.43 -3.03
N SER A 313 2.41 -19.37 -3.91
CA SER A 313 3.81 -19.78 -4.07
C SER A 313 4.70 -18.62 -4.54
N ALA A 314 5.95 -18.60 -4.08
CA ALA A 314 6.89 -17.52 -4.39
C ALA A 314 7.06 -17.28 -5.90
N CYS A 315 7.21 -18.35 -6.68
CA CYS A 315 7.29 -18.26 -8.14
C CYS A 315 6.08 -17.52 -8.72
N ARG A 316 4.86 -17.87 -8.30
CA ARG A 316 3.63 -17.23 -8.77
C ARG A 316 3.53 -15.77 -8.33
N ALA A 317 3.84 -15.47 -7.06
CA ALA A 317 3.80 -14.10 -6.54
C ALA A 317 4.77 -13.19 -7.31
N TYR A 318 6.04 -13.58 -7.43
CA TYR A 318 7.01 -12.78 -8.17
C TYR A 318 6.67 -12.68 -9.66
N SER A 319 6.18 -13.75 -10.31
CA SER A 319 5.73 -13.64 -11.70
C SER A 319 4.63 -12.61 -11.89
N ILE A 320 3.61 -12.59 -11.02
CA ILE A 320 2.52 -11.60 -11.09
C ILE A 320 3.05 -10.20 -10.83
N MET A 321 3.91 -10.02 -9.83
CA MET A 321 4.55 -8.74 -9.50
C MET A 321 5.37 -8.21 -10.68
N PHE A 322 6.23 -9.02 -11.29
CA PHE A 322 7.02 -8.59 -12.46
C PHE A 322 6.15 -8.34 -13.69
N CYS A 323 5.15 -9.17 -13.98
CA CYS A 323 4.25 -8.96 -15.12
C CYS A 323 3.45 -7.66 -14.97
N SER A 324 2.90 -7.39 -13.78
CA SER A 324 2.16 -6.15 -13.51
C SER A 324 3.07 -4.92 -13.50
N MET A 325 4.29 -5.03 -12.96
CA MET A 325 5.30 -3.97 -13.05
C MET A 325 5.65 -3.64 -14.50
N LEU A 326 5.87 -4.66 -15.35
CA LEU A 326 6.15 -4.45 -16.78
C LEU A 326 4.96 -3.84 -17.52
N ALA A 327 3.73 -4.29 -17.22
CA ALA A 327 2.52 -3.71 -17.79
C ALA A 327 2.37 -2.23 -17.42
N MET A 328 2.67 -1.88 -16.15
CA MET A 328 2.62 -0.51 -15.68
C MET A 328 3.73 0.37 -16.29
N CYS A 329 4.96 -0.15 -16.38
CA CYS A 329 6.05 0.56 -17.09
C CYS A 329 5.70 0.77 -18.57
N ALA A 330 5.12 -0.22 -19.25
CA ALA A 330 4.68 -0.10 -20.63
C ALA A 330 3.59 0.98 -20.77
N LEU A 331 2.63 1.01 -19.86
CA LEU A 331 1.61 2.06 -19.80
C LEU A 331 2.24 3.45 -19.63
N GLN A 332 3.18 3.62 -18.70
CA GLN A 332 3.90 4.88 -18.48
C GLN A 332 4.69 5.33 -19.72
N VAL A 333 5.34 4.41 -20.43
CA VAL A 333 6.05 4.71 -21.67
C VAL A 333 5.08 5.18 -22.76
N VAL A 334 3.98 4.44 -22.98
CA VAL A 334 2.96 4.83 -23.96
C VAL A 334 2.45 6.23 -23.65
N ILE A 335 2.06 6.47 -22.39
CA ILE A 335 1.57 7.76 -21.92
C ILE A 335 2.59 8.88 -22.16
N ARG A 336 3.89 8.65 -21.91
CA ARG A 336 4.95 9.65 -22.13
C ARG A 336 5.20 9.94 -23.63
N THR A 337 4.86 9.02 -24.53
CA THR A 337 5.10 9.16 -25.97
C THR A 337 3.93 9.74 -26.77
N MET A 338 2.75 9.90 -26.15
CA MET A 338 1.57 10.55 -26.75
C MET A 338 1.66 12.06 -26.66
#